data_AF-Q1YDH7-F1
#
_entry.id   AF-Q1YDH7-F1
#
_cell.length_a   1.000
_cell.length_b   1.000
_cell.length_c   1.000
_cell.angle_alpha   90.00
_cell.angle_beta   90.00
_cell.angle_gamma   90.00
#
_symmetry.space_group_name_H-M   'P 1'
#
loop_
_entity.id
_entity.type
_entity.pdbx_description
1 polymer ?
#
loop_
_entity_poly.entity_id
_entity_poly.type
_entity_poly.pdbx_seq_one_letter_code
_entity_poly.pdbx_strand_id
1 'polypeptide(L)'
;MAQSARCAGRLGMSEHRDQLGRFKPGAPGRKPGALGRAPKMLLAQVRAMGPTAVEKLWEAVHAGERWAVEAVLGYVLPRDRVIELDRPAAEDVREALASGDLSASEASDLTSALVRLHALEAAERSNARKTISVDYTVRIDDDDDSAAEKYKAMIGAE
;
A
#
# COMPACT_ATOMS: atom_id res chain seq x y z
N MET A 1 48.95 -8.14 -11.16
CA MET A 1 48.41 -9.40 -11.70
C MET A 1 47.46 -9.99 -10.67
N ALA A 2 46.23 -10.28 -11.10
CA ALA A 2 45.08 -10.61 -10.27
C ALA A 2 45.06 -12.08 -9.84
N GLN A 3 44.64 -12.35 -8.60
CA GLN A 3 44.08 -13.66 -8.21
C GLN A 3 42.88 -13.45 -7.28
N SER A 4 41.72 -13.24 -7.92
CA SER A 4 40.40 -13.46 -7.35
C SER A 4 39.97 -14.87 -7.75
N ALA A 5 39.98 -15.80 -6.80
CA ALA A 5 39.49 -17.16 -6.98
C ALA A 5 38.47 -17.50 -5.90
N ARG A 6 37.26 -16.97 -6.11
CA ARG A 6 35.96 -17.62 -5.90
C ARG A 6 35.90 -18.65 -4.77
N CYS A 7 35.48 -18.20 -3.58
CA CYS A 7 34.79 -19.05 -2.61
C CYS A 7 33.42 -19.46 -3.15
N ALA A 8 33.39 -20.37 -4.13
CA ALA A 8 32.18 -21.10 -4.48
C ALA A 8 31.99 -22.22 -3.44
N GLY A 9 31.34 -21.88 -2.33
CA GLY A 9 30.88 -22.85 -1.36
C GLY A 9 29.98 -23.85 -2.05
N ARG A 10 30.49 -25.06 -2.29
CA ARG A 10 29.74 -26.20 -2.78
C ARG A 10 28.70 -26.53 -1.70
N LEU A 11 27.50 -25.99 -1.82
CA LEU A 11 26.35 -26.38 -1.00
C LEU A 11 26.11 -27.87 -1.28
N GLY A 12 26.69 -28.72 -0.43
CA GLY A 12 26.42 -30.14 -0.44
C GLY A 12 24.91 -30.33 -0.36
N MET A 13 24.34 -30.95 -1.39
CA MET A 13 22.96 -31.40 -1.36
C MET A 13 22.86 -32.45 -0.26
N SER A 14 22.56 -32.02 0.96
CA SER A 14 22.24 -32.96 2.02
C SER A 14 21.01 -33.73 1.56
N GLU A 15 21.03 -35.04 1.74
CA GLU A 15 20.01 -36.00 1.28
C GLU A 15 18.56 -35.58 1.61
N HIS A 16 18.45 -34.77 2.67
CA HIS A 16 17.25 -34.26 3.30
C HIS A 16 16.81 -32.85 2.84
N ARG A 17 17.49 -32.22 1.86
CA ARG A 17 17.10 -30.91 1.31
C ARG A 17 16.79 -30.98 -0.19
N ASP A 18 15.88 -30.12 -0.64
CA ASP A 18 15.54 -29.95 -2.06
C ASP A 18 16.58 -29.07 -2.78
N GLN A 19 16.44 -28.95 -4.10
CA GLN A 19 17.33 -28.15 -4.93
C GLN A 19 17.24 -26.63 -4.62
N LEU A 20 16.22 -26.21 -3.87
CA LEU A 20 15.98 -24.84 -3.42
C LEU A 20 16.44 -24.64 -1.96
N GLY A 21 17.11 -25.64 -1.36
CA GLY A 21 17.64 -25.59 0.01
C GLY A 21 16.61 -25.80 1.13
N ARG A 22 15.34 -26.11 0.82
CA ARG A 22 14.26 -26.42 1.78
C ARG A 22 14.35 -27.88 2.24
N PHE A 23 13.82 -28.19 3.40
CA PHE A 23 13.78 -29.59 3.88
C PHE A 23 12.74 -30.41 3.13
N LYS A 24 13.10 -31.63 2.71
CA LYS A 24 12.16 -32.59 2.12
C LYS A 24 11.13 -33.06 3.16
N PRO A 25 9.89 -33.38 2.77
CA PRO A 25 8.91 -33.99 3.68
C PRO A 25 9.47 -35.29 4.28
N GLY A 26 9.41 -35.43 5.61
CA GLY A 26 9.95 -36.61 6.33
C GLY A 26 11.43 -36.52 6.75
N ALA A 27 12.14 -35.44 6.40
CA ALA A 27 13.48 -35.18 6.91
C ALA A 27 13.47 -34.87 8.42
N PRO A 28 14.55 -35.16 9.18
CA PRO A 28 14.69 -34.82 10.60
C PRO A 28 14.84 -33.30 10.88
N GLY A 29 14.47 -32.44 9.92
CA GLY A 29 14.47 -31.00 10.06
C GLY A 29 13.27 -30.48 10.85
N ARG A 30 13.34 -29.21 11.29
CA ARG A 30 12.19 -28.52 11.89
C ARG A 30 11.04 -28.51 10.88
N LYS A 31 9.85 -28.96 11.30
CA LYS A 31 8.64 -28.94 10.46
C LYS A 31 8.46 -27.54 9.83
N PRO A 32 8.19 -27.43 8.53
CA PRO A 32 7.90 -26.15 7.88
C PRO A 32 6.78 -25.43 8.64
N GLY A 33 7.00 -24.17 9.04
CA GLY A 33 6.07 -23.40 9.87
C GLY A 33 6.36 -23.43 11.38
N ALA A 34 7.34 -24.20 11.85
CA ALA A 34 7.84 -24.17 13.23
C ALA A 34 8.75 -22.95 13.52
N LEU A 35 8.39 -21.77 12.99
CA LEU A 35 8.80 -20.50 13.59
C LEU A 35 8.09 -20.43 14.95
N GLY A 36 8.87 -20.30 16.02
CA GLY A 36 8.48 -20.72 17.36
C GLY A 36 7.05 -20.31 17.77
N ARG A 37 6.31 -21.24 18.37
CA ARG A 37 5.06 -20.89 19.09
C ARG A 37 5.33 -19.87 20.21
N ALA A 38 6.50 -19.94 20.83
CA ALA A 38 6.95 -19.06 21.91
C ALA A 38 6.90 -17.56 21.54
N PRO A 39 7.46 -17.09 20.40
CA PRO A 39 7.35 -15.68 20.03
C PRO A 39 5.91 -15.24 19.76
N LYS A 40 5.01 -16.11 19.29
CA LYS A 40 3.59 -15.72 19.09
C LYS A 40 2.85 -15.50 20.42
N MET A 41 3.06 -16.40 21.40
CA MET A 41 2.46 -16.22 22.73
C MET A 41 3.03 -15.00 23.44
N LEU A 42 4.34 -14.77 23.35
CA LEU A 42 4.97 -13.58 23.92
C LEU A 42 4.44 -12.29 23.29
N LEU A 43 4.29 -12.25 21.96
CA LEU A 43 3.70 -11.09 21.28
C LEU A 43 2.24 -10.86 21.69
N ALA A 44 1.47 -11.93 21.91
CA ALA A 44 0.10 -11.81 22.40
C ALA A 44 0.06 -11.23 23.84
N GLN A 45 0.98 -11.66 24.71
CA GLN A 45 1.12 -11.11 26.06
C GLN A 45 1.53 -9.63 26.04
N VAL A 46 2.50 -9.26 25.20
CA VAL A 46 2.92 -7.85 25.04
C VAL A 46 1.76 -6.99 24.54
N ARG A 47 0.94 -7.48 23.61
CA ARG A 47 -0.27 -6.77 23.17
C ARG A 47 -1.31 -6.64 24.29
N ALA A 48 -1.50 -7.70 25.08
CA ALA A 48 -2.43 -7.70 26.20
C ALA A 48 -2.03 -6.70 27.31
N MET A 49 -0.73 -6.42 27.47
CA MET A 49 -0.25 -5.39 28.39
C MET A 49 -0.62 -3.96 27.98
N GLY A 50 -1.09 -3.74 26.75
CA GLY A 50 -1.35 -2.44 26.13
C GLY A 50 -1.70 -1.29 27.10
N PRO A 51 -2.86 -1.32 27.78
CA PRO A 51 -3.28 -0.22 28.65
C PRO A 51 -2.33 0.03 29.83
N THR A 52 -1.91 -1.03 30.54
CA THR A 52 -1.00 -0.92 31.67
C THR A 52 0.40 -0.45 31.25
N ALA A 53 0.86 -0.86 30.06
CA ALA A 53 2.14 -0.40 29.52
C ALA A 53 2.11 1.11 29.21
N VAL A 54 0.98 1.62 28.70
CA VAL A 54 0.78 3.05 28.45
C VAL A 54 0.77 3.84 29.76
N GLU A 55 0.08 3.35 30.80
CA GLU A 55 0.08 3.97 32.12
C GLU A 55 1.50 4.04 32.72
N LYS A 56 2.27 2.96 32.63
CA LYS A 56 3.66 2.96 33.12
C LYS A 56 4.59 3.85 32.31
N LEU A 57 4.38 3.94 31.00
CA LEU A 57 5.11 4.90 30.17
C LEU A 57 4.76 6.33 30.58
N TRP A 58 3.49 6.63 30.84
CA TRP A 58 3.03 7.93 31.29
C TRP A 58 3.66 8.34 32.63
N GLU A 59 3.66 7.43 33.62
CA GLU A 59 4.34 7.63 34.90
C GLU A 59 5.84 7.92 34.71
N ALA A 60 6.54 7.14 33.88
CA ALA A 60 7.97 7.31 33.63
C ALA A 60 8.29 8.66 32.95
N VAL A 61 7.43 9.11 32.01
CA VAL A 61 7.54 10.44 31.39
C VAL A 61 7.37 11.55 32.44
N HIS A 62 6.38 11.44 33.33
CA HIS A 62 6.16 12.42 34.39
C HIS A 62 7.26 12.43 35.45
N ALA A 63 7.91 11.27 35.66
CA ALA A 63 9.10 11.16 36.51
C ALA A 63 10.36 11.77 35.87
N GLY A 64 10.31 12.18 34.60
CA GLY A 64 11.45 12.75 33.88
C GLY A 64 12.48 11.71 33.43
N GLU A 65 12.08 10.44 33.34
CA GLU A 65 12.97 9.37 32.90
C GLU A 65 13.36 9.57 31.43
N ARG A 66 14.65 9.77 31.17
CA ARG A 66 15.17 10.09 29.84
C ARG A 66 14.74 9.09 28.76
N TRP A 67 14.83 7.80 29.06
CA TRP A 67 14.48 6.74 28.10
C TRP A 67 13.01 6.77 27.70
N ALA A 68 12.12 7.18 28.61
CA ALA A 68 10.68 7.24 28.37
C ALA A 68 10.35 8.44 27.48
N VAL A 69 10.98 9.59 27.74
CA VAL A 69 10.87 10.78 26.91
C VAL A 69 11.39 10.51 25.50
N GLU A 70 12.58 9.92 25.37
CA GLU A 70 13.15 9.55 24.06
C GLU A 70 12.25 8.56 23.31
N ALA A 71 11.68 7.56 24.01
CA ALA A 71 10.76 6.62 23.41
C ALA A 71 9.51 7.33 22.87
N VAL A 72 8.85 8.16 23.67
CA VAL A 72 7.66 8.91 23.24
C VAL A 72 7.98 9.84 22.07
N LEU A 73 9.07 10.60 22.14
CA LEU A 73 9.49 11.47 21.05
C LEU A 73 9.76 10.68 19.77
N GLY A 74 10.38 9.50 19.85
CA GLY A 74 10.60 8.64 18.68
C GLY A 74 9.34 8.04 18.04
N TYR A 75 8.20 8.05 18.76
CA TYR A 75 6.90 7.63 18.23
C TYR A 75 6.03 8.80 17.77
N VAL A 76 6.12 9.95 18.46
CA VAL A 76 5.31 11.14 18.18
C VAL A 76 5.93 11.98 17.08
N LEU A 77 7.25 12.18 17.14
CA LEU A 77 7.96 12.86 16.07
C LEU A 77 8.08 11.90 14.89
N PRO A 78 7.83 12.40 13.66
CA PRO A 78 8.14 11.62 12.48
C PRO A 78 9.64 11.31 12.51
N ARG A 79 9.94 10.04 12.22
CA ARG A 79 11.33 9.55 12.20
C ARG A 79 12.18 10.28 11.17
N ASP A 80 11.49 10.72 10.12
CA ASP A 80 12.02 11.55 9.06
C ASP A 80 11.61 13.00 9.30
N ARG A 81 12.42 13.92 8.81
CA ARG A 81 12.11 15.35 8.89
C ARG A 81 10.79 15.63 8.17
N VAL A 82 9.92 16.44 8.80
CA VAL A 82 8.71 16.92 8.13
C VAL A 82 9.14 17.89 7.03
N ILE A 83 8.80 17.56 5.78
CA ILE A 83 8.90 18.49 4.67
C ILE A 83 7.51 19.06 4.47
N GLU A 84 7.32 20.33 4.84
CA GLU A 84 6.13 21.08 4.48
C GLU A 84 6.30 21.58 3.04
N LEU A 85 5.43 21.10 2.15
CA LEU A 85 5.30 21.62 0.80
C LEU A 85 4.03 22.47 0.76
N ASP A 86 4.17 23.76 0.42
CA ASP A 86 3.03 24.68 0.31
C ASP A 86 2.00 24.21 -0.72
N ARG A 87 2.49 23.58 -1.80
CA ARG A 87 1.68 22.92 -2.81
C ARG A 87 2.33 21.59 -3.22
N PRO A 88 1.54 20.52 -3.41
CA PRO A 88 2.07 19.24 -3.88
C PRO A 88 2.21 19.24 -5.41
N ALA A 89 3.01 20.16 -5.97
CA ALA A 89 3.32 20.19 -7.40
C ALA A 89 4.76 19.73 -7.67
N ALA A 90 5.02 19.22 -8.88
CA ALA A 90 6.34 18.76 -9.29
C ALA A 90 7.39 19.89 -9.27
N GLU A 91 6.98 21.11 -9.63
CA GLU A 91 7.80 22.32 -9.56
C GLU A 91 8.30 22.61 -8.14
N ASP A 92 7.43 22.48 -7.14
CA ASP A 92 7.78 22.75 -5.73
C ASP A 92 8.79 21.71 -5.21
N VAL A 93 8.65 20.44 -5.62
CA VAL A 93 9.64 19.39 -5.31
C VAL A 93 10.99 19.71 -5.95
N ARG A 94 11.00 20.25 -7.17
CA ARG A 94 12.24 20.65 -7.86
C ARG A 94 12.91 21.83 -7.15
N GLU A 95 12.13 22.82 -6.72
CA GLU A 95 12.63 24.00 -6.02
C GLU A 95 13.18 23.62 -4.64
N ALA A 96 12.46 22.80 -3.88
CA ALA A 96 12.92 22.28 -2.59
C ALA A 96 14.16 21.38 -2.71
N LEU A 97 14.33 20.66 -3.82
CA LEU A 97 15.57 19.94 -4.11
C LEU A 97 16.73 20.89 -4.43
N ALA A 98 16.47 21.99 -5.15
CA ALA A 98 17.47 22.98 -5.51
C ALA A 98 17.92 23.85 -4.32
N SER A 99 17.01 24.17 -3.40
CA SER A 99 17.31 24.90 -2.16
C SER A 99 18.07 24.05 -1.13
N GLY A 100 18.08 22.73 -1.32
CA GLY A 100 18.66 21.78 -0.37
C GLY A 100 17.72 21.43 0.80
N ASP A 101 16.46 21.85 0.72
CA ASP A 101 15.43 21.44 1.68
C ASP A 101 15.05 19.96 1.51
N LEU A 102 15.25 19.38 0.33
CA LEU A 102 15.05 17.96 0.09
C LEU A 102 16.37 17.25 -0.25
N SER A 103 16.53 16.03 0.27
CA SER A 103 17.51 15.10 -0.26
C SER A 103 17.04 14.47 -1.58
N ALA A 104 17.98 13.96 -2.37
CA ALA A 104 17.67 13.29 -3.64
C ALA A 104 16.78 12.06 -3.47
N SER A 105 16.92 11.32 -2.36
CA SER A 105 16.05 10.18 -2.03
C SER A 105 14.62 10.63 -1.74
N GLU A 106 14.44 11.67 -0.91
CA GLU A 106 13.11 12.18 -0.57
C GLU A 106 12.40 12.76 -1.80
N ALA A 107 13.12 13.49 -2.66
CA ALA A 107 12.57 14.01 -3.91
C ALA A 107 12.10 12.90 -4.86
N SER A 108 12.85 11.79 -4.95
CA SER A 108 12.46 10.62 -5.75
C SER A 108 11.20 9.95 -5.23
N ASP A 109 11.09 9.80 -3.91
CA ASP A 109 9.93 9.19 -3.26
C ASP A 109 8.68 10.07 -3.42
N LEU A 110 8.81 11.38 -3.23
CA LEU A 110 7.74 12.36 -3.45
C LEU A 110 7.27 12.38 -4.92
N THR A 111 8.20 12.42 -5.86
CA THR A 111 7.87 12.39 -7.30
C THR A 111 7.14 11.09 -7.66
N SER A 112 7.58 9.96 -7.12
CA SER A 112 6.91 8.66 -7.32
C SER A 112 5.49 8.65 -6.75
N ALA A 113 5.28 9.29 -5.59
CA ALA A 113 3.95 9.43 -5.00
C ALA A 113 3.04 10.34 -5.84
N LEU A 114 3.54 11.48 -6.31
CA LEU A 114 2.80 12.41 -7.17
C LEU A 114 2.37 11.75 -8.49
N VAL A 115 3.25 10.98 -9.12
CA VAL A 115 2.91 10.22 -10.34
C VAL A 115 1.78 9.24 -10.08
N ARG A 116 1.78 8.55 -8.93
CA ARG A 116 0.71 7.60 -8.56
C ARG A 116 -0.62 8.31 -8.31
N LEU A 117 -0.60 9.46 -7.63
CA LEU A 117 -1.78 10.28 -7.40
C LEU A 117 -2.40 10.76 -8.72
N HIS A 118 -1.58 11.30 -9.63
CA HIS A 118 -2.04 11.70 -10.96
C HIS A 118 -2.59 10.53 -11.78
N ALA A 119 -1.99 9.35 -11.69
CA ALA A 119 -2.49 8.16 -12.35
C ALA A 119 -3.87 7.73 -11.81
N LEU A 120 -4.10 7.84 -10.50
CA LEU A 120 -5.40 7.57 -9.88
C LEU A 120 -6.46 8.57 -10.32
N GLU A 121 -6.16 9.87 -10.30
CA GLU A 121 -7.09 10.91 -10.79
C GLU A 121 -7.47 10.68 -12.27
N ALA A 122 -6.49 10.32 -13.11
CA ALA A 122 -6.74 10.03 -14.51
C ALA A 122 -7.64 8.80 -14.68
N ALA A 123 -7.42 7.75 -13.89
CA ALA A 123 -8.27 6.57 -13.88
C ALA A 123 -9.71 6.90 -13.44
N GLU A 124 -9.89 7.69 -12.39
CA GLU A 124 -11.20 8.13 -11.90
C GLU A 124 -11.95 8.98 -12.93
N ARG A 125 -11.28 9.97 -13.56
CA ARG A 125 -11.88 10.77 -14.64
C ARG A 125 -12.31 9.89 -15.81
N SER A 126 -11.52 8.88 -16.16
CA SER A 126 -11.87 7.94 -17.23
C SER A 126 -13.07 7.06 -16.87
N ASN A 127 -13.23 6.69 -15.59
CA ASN A 127 -14.37 5.93 -15.11
C ASN A 127 -15.64 6.78 -15.06
N ALA A 128 -15.56 8.01 -14.55
CA ALA A 128 -16.68 8.95 -14.53
C ALA A 128 -17.22 9.23 -15.95
N ARG A 129 -16.32 9.37 -16.94
CA ARG A 129 -16.71 9.51 -18.35
C ARG A 129 -17.46 8.27 -18.89
N LYS A 130 -17.07 7.06 -18.47
CA LYS A 130 -17.74 5.82 -18.89
C LYS A 130 -19.14 5.70 -18.28
N THR A 131 -19.32 6.06 -17.01
CA THR A 131 -20.64 6.01 -16.36
C THR A 131 -21.66 6.92 -17.06
N ILE A 132 -21.26 8.15 -17.41
CA ILE A 132 -22.14 9.09 -18.14
C ILE A 132 -22.55 8.54 -19.51
N SER A 133 -21.69 7.75 -20.18
CA SER A 133 -22.02 7.14 -21.48
C SER A 133 -22.92 5.90 -21.40
N VAL A 134 -23.10 5.29 -20.22
CA VAL A 134 -23.94 4.09 -20.04
C VAL A 134 -25.39 4.46 -19.73
N ASP A 135 -25.65 5.64 -19.16
CA ASP A 135 -26.98 6.05 -18.70
C ASP A 135 -27.91 6.64 -19.78
N TYR A 136 -27.47 6.81 -21.03
CA TYR A 136 -28.32 7.27 -22.14
C TYR A 136 -28.39 6.23 -23.28
N THR A 137 -28.99 5.08 -22.99
CA THR A 137 -29.71 4.32 -24.00
C THR A 137 -31.19 4.41 -23.70
N VAL A 138 -31.85 5.47 -24.19
CA VAL A 138 -33.30 5.47 -24.36
C VAL A 138 -33.58 4.35 -25.37
N ARG A 139 -34.03 3.19 -24.88
CA ARG A 139 -34.73 2.23 -25.73
C ARG A 139 -36.02 2.92 -26.15
N ILE A 140 -36.01 3.49 -27.34
CA ILE A 140 -37.24 3.72 -28.07
C ILE A 140 -37.60 2.33 -28.56
N ASP A 141 -38.43 1.63 -27.78
CA ASP A 141 -39.03 0.39 -28.25
C ASP A 141 -39.93 0.80 -29.42
N ASP A 142 -39.57 0.36 -30.64
CA ASP A 142 -40.26 0.63 -31.91
C ASP A 142 -41.66 -0.03 -32.00
N ASP A 143 -42.31 -0.33 -30.87
CA ASP A 143 -43.58 -1.10 -30.81
C ASP A 143 -44.85 -0.23 -30.93
N ASP A 144 -44.73 1.08 -31.17
CA ASP A 144 -45.87 1.99 -31.33
C ASP A 144 -46.41 2.10 -32.78
N ASP A 145 -46.14 1.11 -33.64
CA ASP A 145 -46.86 0.95 -34.91
C ASP A 145 -48.39 0.76 -34.70
N SER A 146 -48.82 0.40 -33.48
CA SER A 146 -50.23 0.33 -33.09
C SER A 146 -50.95 1.68 -33.12
N ALA A 147 -50.25 2.80 -32.88
CA ALA A 147 -50.86 4.12 -32.90
C ALA A 147 -51.15 4.61 -34.33
N ALA A 148 -50.32 4.24 -35.30
CA ALA A 148 -50.47 4.64 -36.69
C ALA A 148 -51.65 3.94 -37.39
N GLU A 149 -51.91 2.65 -37.09
CA GLU A 149 -53.09 1.95 -37.62
C GLU A 149 -54.41 2.46 -37.02
N LYS A 150 -54.41 2.82 -35.73
CA LYS A 150 -55.58 3.42 -35.08
C LYS A 150 -56.02 4.74 -35.74
N TYR A 151 -55.07 5.56 -36.19
CA TYR A 151 -55.39 6.80 -36.90
C TYR A 151 -55.84 6.57 -38.35
N LYS A 152 -55.28 5.58 -39.06
CA LYS A 152 -55.75 5.22 -40.42
C LYS A 152 -57.19 4.70 -40.42
N ALA A 153 -57.56 3.89 -39.43
CA ALA A 153 -58.93 3.38 -39.31
C ALA A 153 -59.95 4.49 -38.98
N MET A 154 -59.52 5.55 -38.30
CA MET A 154 -60.40 6.66 -37.90
C MET A 154 -60.67 7.68 -39.03
N ILE A 155 -59.78 7.75 -40.04
CA ILE A 155 -59.90 8.68 -41.18
C ILE A 155 -60.54 8.01 -42.41
N GLY A 156 -60.59 6.67 -42.47
CA GLY A 156 -61.12 5.91 -43.60
C GLY A 156 -62.62 5.53 -43.52
N ALA A 157 -63.39 6.10 -42.60
CA ALA A 157 -64.82 5.82 -42.44
C ALA A 157 -65.66 7.06 -42.81
N GLU A 158 -65.72 7.36 -44.12
CA GLU A 158 -66.81 8.13 -44.76
C GLU A 158 -67.26 7.40 -46.03
#